data_AF-A0A1V5BJD5-F1
#
_entry.id   AF-A0A1V5BJD5-F1
#
_cell.length_a   1.000
_cell.length_b   1.000
_cell.length_c   1.000
_cell.angle_alpha   90.00
_cell.angle_beta   90.00
_cell.angle_gamma   90.00
#
_symmetry.space_group_name_H-M   'P 1'
#
loop_
_entity.id
_entity.type
_entity.pdbx_description
1 polymer ?
#
loop_
_entity_poly.entity_id
_entity_poly.type
_entity_poly.pdbx_seq_one_letter_code
_entity_poly.pdbx_strand_id
1 'polypeptide(L)' 'MKKAKTSHKGRICKFPKCKNVLSIYNHETYCHIHLNCTGAAYKKKA' A
#
# COMPACT_ATOMS: atom_id res chain seq x y z
N MET A 1 14.13 -12.66 23.46
CA MET A 1 12.76 -12.46 22.92
C MET A 1 12.87 -11.80 21.54
N LYS A 2 12.57 -12.53 20.45
CA LYS A 2 12.54 -11.92 19.11
C LYS A 2 11.41 -10.90 19.11
N LYS A 3 11.74 -9.61 19.05
CA LYS A 3 10.75 -8.53 18.94
C LYS A 3 9.93 -8.82 17.68
N ALA A 4 8.73 -9.36 17.85
CA ALA A 4 7.78 -9.46 16.76
C ALA A 4 7.60 -8.01 16.27
N LYS A 5 8.13 -7.71 15.09
CA LYS A 5 7.92 -6.42 14.44
C LYS A 5 6.45 -6.38 14.03
N THR A 6 5.57 -6.14 15.00
CA THR A 6 4.17 -5.73 14.77
C THR A 6 4.11 -4.28 14.25
N SER A 7 5.27 -3.68 14.00
CA SER A 7 5.38 -2.38 13.37
C SER A 7 4.97 -2.47 11.92
N HIS A 8 3.67 -2.27 11.68
CA HIS A 8 3.36 -1.26 10.71
C HIS A 8 2.14 -0.41 11.06
N LYS A 9 2.19 0.25 12.23
CA LYS A 9 1.38 1.44 12.46
C LYS A 9 1.76 2.49 11.39
N GLY A 10 0.90 2.73 10.42
CA GLY A 10 1.02 3.87 9.49
C GLY A 10 1.62 3.57 8.10
N ARG A 11 1.52 2.35 7.58
CA ARG A 11 1.86 2.09 6.15
C ARG A 11 0.87 2.95 5.37
N ILE A 12 1.31 3.82 4.49
CA ILE A 12 0.42 4.49 3.54
C ILE A 12 0.66 3.88 2.17
N CYS A 13 -0.41 3.70 1.41
CA CYS A 13 -0.33 3.30 0.02
C CYS A 13 0.63 4.24 -0.75
N LYS A 14 1.60 3.66 -1.47
CA LYS A 14 2.56 4.44 -2.26
C LYS A 14 1.96 5.13 -3.49
N PHE A 15 0.69 4.85 -3.82
CA PHE A 15 0.03 5.43 -4.99
C PHE A 15 -0.10 6.96 -4.84
N PRO A 16 0.23 7.76 -5.89
CA PRO A 16 0.16 9.21 -5.81
C PRO A 16 -1.23 9.69 -5.37
N LYS A 17 -1.28 10.61 -4.40
CA LYS A 17 -2.52 11.14 -3.82
C LYS A 17 -3.38 10.10 -3.07
N CYS A 18 -2.93 8.87 -2.88
CA CYS A 18 -3.61 7.90 -2.03
C CYS A 18 -3.20 8.09 -0.57
N LYS A 19 -4.18 8.29 0.31
CA LYS A 19 -3.98 8.41 1.76
C LYS A 19 -4.44 7.16 2.52
N ASN A 20 -4.69 6.05 1.80
CA ASN A 20 -5.17 4.82 2.42
C ASN A 20 -4.07 4.20 3.26
N VAL A 21 -4.39 3.96 4.53
CA VAL A 21 -3.54 3.23 5.45
C VAL A 21 -3.62 1.75 5.10
N LEU A 22 -2.46 1.11 4.93
CA LEU A 22 -2.41 -0.33 4.68
C LEU A 22 -2.59 -1.05 6.01
N SER A 23 -3.48 -2.05 5.98
CA SER A 23 -3.69 -2.96 7.11
C SER A 23 -2.38 -3.65 7.50
N ILE A 24 -2.28 -4.06 8.75
CA ILE A 24 -1.15 -4.88 9.25
C ILE A 24 -1.04 -6.23 8.53
N TYR A 25 -2.14 -6.71 7.94
CA TYR A 25 -2.20 -7.93 7.12
C TYR A 25 -1.89 -7.66 5.64
N ASN A 26 -1.81 -6.38 5.25
CA ASN A 26 -1.41 -6.02 3.90
C ASN A 26 0.11 -5.93 3.82
N HIS A 27 0.70 -6.98 3.28
CA HIS A 27 2.15 -7.06 3.08
C HIS A 27 2.62 -6.24 1.86
N GLU A 28 1.70 -5.85 0.97
CA GLU A 28 1.97 -5.12 -0.27
C GLU A 28 2.24 -3.64 -0.06
N THR A 29 2.88 -2.98 -1.04
CA THR A 29 3.18 -1.53 -1.00
C THR A 29 1.98 -0.66 -1.40
N TYR A 30 0.93 -1.27 -1.93
CA TYR A 30 -0.29 -0.62 -2.40
C TYR A 30 -1.51 -1.10 -1.61
N CYS A 31 -2.55 -0.26 -1.53
CA CYS A 31 -3.83 -0.69 -0.97
C CYS A 31 -4.57 -1.58 -1.96
N HIS A 32 -5.60 -2.31 -1.50
CA HIS A 32 -6.37 -3.22 -2.35
C HIS A 32 -6.94 -2.54 -3.62
N ILE A 33 -7.23 -1.24 -3.56
CA ILE A 33 -7.69 -0.43 -4.71
C ILE A 33 -6.60 -0.32 -5.78
N HIS A 34 -5.35 -0.13 -5.37
CA HIS A 34 -4.22 0.11 -6.28
C HIS A 34 -3.37 -1.14 -6.53
N LEU A 35 -3.64 -2.24 -5.83
CA LEU A 35 -2.92 -3.51 -6.00
C LEU A 35 -3.06 -4.06 -7.43
N ASN A 36 -4.23 -3.88 -8.05
CA ASN A 36 -4.47 -4.25 -9.45
C ASN A 36 -4.12 -3.17 -10.47
N CYS A 37 -3.85 -1.93 -10.04
CA CYS A 37 -3.39 -0.88 -10.96
C CYS A 37 -1.93 -1.04 -11.36
N THR A 38 -1.14 -1.75 -10.54
CA THR A 38 0.31 -1.89 -10.71
C THR A 38 0.73 -2.99 -11.69
N GLY A 39 -0.22 -3.60 -12.41
CA GLY A 39 0.09 -4.43 -13.56
C GLY A 39 0.57 -3.63 -14.79
N ALA A 40 -0.07 -2.51 -15.14
CA ALA A 40 0.26 -1.78 -16.37
C ALA A 40 -0.44 -0.42 -16.60
N ALA A 41 -1.21 0.13 -15.64
CA ALA A 41 -2.24 1.12 -16.00
C ALA A 41 -2.24 2.42 -15.18
N TYR A 42 -1.09 2.93 -14.79
CA TYR A 42 -0.95 4.39 -14.65
C TYR A 42 -0.90 4.99 -16.07
N LYS A 43 -2.02 4.95 -16.80
CA LYS A 43 -2.21 5.87 -17.92
C LYS A 43 -2.51 7.21 -17.28
N LYS A 44 -1.55 8.13 -17.32
CA LYS A 44 -1.79 9.57 -17.10
C LYS A 44 -3.06 9.93 -17.88
N LYS A 45 -4.14 10.26 -17.17
CA LYS A 45 -5.28 10.94 -17.79
C LYS A 45 -4.77 12.36 -18.09
N ALA A 46 -4.93 12.73 -19.36
CA ALA A 46 -4.42 13.93 -20.04
C ALA A 46 -4.54 15.22 -19.24
#